data_AF-A0A961EUU5-F1
#
_entry.id   AF-A0A961EUU5-F1
#
_cell.length_a   1.000
_cell.length_b   1.000
_cell.length_c   1.000
_cell.angle_alpha   90.00
_cell.angle_beta   90.00
_cell.angle_gamma   90.00
#
_symmetry.space_group_name_H-M   'P 1'
#
loop_
_entity.id
_entity.type
_entity.pdbx_description
1 polymer ?
#
loop_
_entity_poly.entity_id
_entity_poly.type
_entity_poly.pdbx_seq_one_letter_code
_entity_poly.pdbx_strand_id
1 'polypeptide(L)'
;RLGESHPLHLDGIELADDDYLENEARATSGQKSGLKHWLAMRKIKFERKICDWAMRYGIPLRSGWYDLSKLDGYQILSSDYRKFDGTLKMTLNTDAAKLGELLLFLEKMEATGRILYGLHRSDRAILTCMLHSKSRREVHFVDAADGGYALAGKMLKRKKQNLESPFPAT
;
A
#
# COMPACT_ATOMS: atom_id res chain seq x y z
N ARG A 1 18.39 -1.17 10.34
CA ARG A 1 18.10 -2.11 9.23
C ARG A 1 16.64 -1.91 8.81
N LEU A 2 16.37 -0.90 7.97
CA LEU A 2 15.08 -0.72 7.32
C LEU A 2 15.13 -1.55 6.03
N GLY A 3 14.37 -2.64 5.92
CA GLY A 3 14.32 -3.41 4.67
C GLY A 3 13.81 -4.85 4.80
N GLU A 4 14.02 -5.52 5.93
CA GLU A 4 13.72 -6.97 6.01
C GLU A 4 12.24 -7.30 6.31
N SER A 5 11.43 -6.33 6.73
CA SER A 5 10.03 -6.57 7.10
C SER A 5 9.04 -5.51 6.61
N HIS A 6 9.44 -4.64 5.68
CA HIS A 6 8.59 -3.57 5.18
C HIS A 6 7.87 -4.04 3.90
N PRO A 7 6.54 -3.85 3.76
CA PRO A 7 5.81 -4.37 2.59
C PRO A 7 6.14 -3.63 1.29
N LEU A 8 6.66 -2.40 1.38
CA LEU A 8 7.13 -1.62 0.23
C LEU A 8 8.63 -1.85 0.03
N HIS A 9 9.02 -2.25 -1.18
CA HIS A 9 10.41 -2.33 -1.62
C HIS A 9 10.74 -1.11 -2.48
N LEU A 10 11.93 -0.51 -2.29
CA LEU A 10 12.39 0.66 -3.05
C LEU A 10 12.56 0.35 -4.54
N ASP A 11 12.96 -0.89 -4.86
CA ASP A 11 13.33 -1.30 -6.22
C ASP A 11 12.15 -1.44 -7.20
N GLY A 12 10.91 -1.20 -6.75
CA GLY A 12 9.69 -1.36 -7.56
C GLY A 12 8.79 -0.13 -7.62
N ILE A 13 9.26 1.05 -7.21
CA ILE A 13 8.49 2.28 -7.27
C ILE A 13 8.67 2.93 -8.65
N GLU A 14 7.66 2.79 -9.51
CA GLU A 14 7.62 3.41 -10.84
C GLU A 14 6.65 4.59 -10.90
N LEU A 15 6.89 5.52 -11.82
CA LEU A 15 6.00 6.66 -12.06
C LEU A 15 4.78 6.22 -12.86
N ALA A 16 3.61 6.67 -12.43
CA ALA A 16 2.30 6.33 -13.00
C ALA A 16 2.24 6.38 -14.54
N ASP A 17 1.48 5.43 -15.10
CA ASP A 17 1.30 5.22 -16.54
C ASP A 17 0.28 6.17 -17.19
N ASP A 18 0.23 6.14 -18.51
CA ASP A 18 -0.56 7.06 -19.34
C ASP A 18 -2.07 7.08 -18.99
N ASP A 19 -2.64 5.94 -18.55
CA ASP A 19 -4.05 5.85 -18.11
C ASP A 19 -4.32 6.71 -16.87
N TYR A 20 -3.38 6.76 -15.93
CA TYR A 20 -3.47 7.63 -14.75
C TYR A 20 -3.32 9.11 -15.12
N LEU A 21 -2.46 9.42 -16.09
CA LEU A 21 -2.28 10.79 -16.57
C LEU A 21 -3.55 11.32 -17.23
N GLU A 22 -4.31 10.48 -17.91
CA GLU A 22 -5.59 10.87 -18.51
C GLU A 22 -6.63 11.23 -17.43
N ASN A 23 -6.71 10.45 -16.36
CA ASN A 23 -7.60 10.74 -15.23
C ASN A 23 -7.21 12.06 -14.54
N GLU A 24 -5.91 12.30 -14.34
CA GLU A 24 -5.41 13.55 -13.77
C GLU A 24 -5.67 14.76 -14.68
N ALA A 25 -5.46 14.61 -15.99
CA ALA A 25 -5.75 15.66 -16.96
C ALA A 25 -7.24 15.96 -17.04
N ARG A 26 -8.12 14.97 -16.94
CA ARG A 26 -9.57 15.15 -16.86
C ARG A 26 -9.97 15.88 -15.57
N ALA A 27 -9.40 15.50 -14.43
CA ALA A 27 -9.64 16.16 -13.14
C ALA A 27 -9.19 17.63 -13.15
N THR A 28 -8.02 17.91 -13.73
CA THR A 28 -7.44 19.26 -13.78
C THR A 28 -8.13 20.16 -14.81
N SER A 29 -8.47 19.63 -15.98
CA SER A 29 -9.07 20.43 -17.06
C SER A 29 -10.60 20.54 -16.97
N GLY A 30 -11.25 19.68 -16.19
CA GLY A 30 -12.71 19.60 -16.06
C GLY A 30 -13.43 19.18 -17.35
N GLN A 31 -12.70 18.77 -18.39
CA GLN A 31 -13.24 18.44 -19.71
C GLN A 31 -12.63 17.14 -20.24
N LYS A 32 -13.44 16.34 -20.95
CA LYS A 32 -13.00 15.04 -21.51
C LYS A 32 -12.15 15.17 -22.78
N SER A 33 -12.22 16.30 -23.49
CA SER A 33 -11.41 16.56 -24.69
C SER A 33 -11.34 18.06 -24.99
N GLY A 34 -10.36 18.47 -25.81
CA GLY A 34 -10.17 19.85 -26.25
C GLY A 34 -8.75 20.37 -25.97
N LEU A 35 -8.50 21.61 -26.40
CA LEU A 35 -7.17 22.23 -26.30
C LEU A 35 -6.66 22.32 -24.85
N LYS A 36 -7.56 22.60 -23.89
CA LYS A 36 -7.23 22.65 -22.46
C LYS A 36 -6.80 21.28 -21.92
N HIS A 37 -7.50 20.21 -22.29
CA HIS A 37 -7.15 18.84 -21.93
C HIS A 37 -5.80 18.45 -22.55
N TRP A 38 -5.57 18.79 -23.82
CA TRP A 38 -4.30 18.53 -24.50
C TRP A 38 -3.11 19.26 -23.87
N LEU A 39 -3.28 20.55 -23.53
CA LEU A 39 -2.26 21.32 -22.82
C LEU A 39 -1.97 20.75 -21.43
N ALA A 40 -3.01 20.35 -20.69
CA ALA A 40 -2.86 19.68 -19.40
C ALA A 40 -2.08 18.36 -19.54
N MET A 41 -2.43 17.52 -20.53
CA MET A 41 -1.70 16.29 -20.83
C MET A 41 -0.23 16.55 -21.17
N ARG A 42 0.07 17.56 -22.00
CA ARG A 42 1.46 17.90 -22.34
C ARG A 42 2.26 18.40 -21.14
N LYS A 43 1.64 19.21 -20.27
CA LYS A 43 2.25 19.69 -19.03
C LYS A 43 2.56 18.53 -18.08
N ILE A 44 1.58 17.65 -17.85
CA ILE A 44 1.74 16.47 -16.99
C ILE A 44 2.83 15.54 -17.53
N LYS A 45 2.83 15.25 -18.84
CA LYS A 45 3.89 14.42 -19.47
C LYS A 45 5.28 15.05 -19.36
N PHE A 46 5.36 16.39 -19.43
CA PHE A 46 6.62 17.11 -19.25
C PHE A 46 7.13 17.04 -17.81
N GLU A 47 6.25 17.31 -16.84
CA GLU A 47 6.56 17.20 -15.40
C GLU A 47 7.00 15.77 -15.04
N ARG A 48 6.30 14.74 -15.54
CA ARG A 48 6.68 13.32 -15.37
C ARG A 48 8.08 13.04 -15.92
N LYS A 49 8.41 13.53 -17.11
CA LYS A 49 9.75 13.33 -17.71
C LYS A 49 10.85 14.01 -16.91
N ILE A 50 10.61 15.22 -16.39
CA ILE A 50 11.56 15.90 -15.51
C ILE A 50 11.76 15.09 -14.23
N CYS A 51 10.68 14.59 -13.63
CA CYS A 51 10.74 13.78 -12.41
C CYS A 51 11.52 12.48 -12.65
N ASP A 52 11.18 11.73 -13.71
CA ASP A 52 11.87 10.50 -14.12
C ASP A 52 13.37 10.75 -14.34
N TRP A 53 13.72 11.82 -15.05
CA TRP A 53 15.10 12.21 -15.28
C TRP A 53 15.82 12.59 -13.97
N ALA A 54 15.20 13.38 -13.11
CA ALA A 54 15.77 13.76 -11.82
C ALA A 54 16.01 12.54 -10.92
N MET A 55 15.07 11.59 -10.88
CA MET A 55 15.19 10.34 -10.13
C MET A 55 16.31 9.44 -10.69
N ARG A 56 16.36 9.24 -12.02
CA ARG A 56 17.38 8.38 -12.66
C ARG A 56 18.80 8.92 -12.53
N TYR A 57 18.97 10.22 -12.63
CA TYR A 57 20.29 10.87 -12.59
C TYR A 57 20.66 11.42 -11.20
N GLY A 58 19.82 11.19 -10.18
CA GLY A 58 20.08 11.62 -8.80
C GLY A 58 20.18 13.14 -8.64
N ILE A 59 19.47 13.90 -9.46
CA ILE A 59 19.54 15.37 -9.45
C ILE A 59 18.68 15.88 -8.29
N PRO A 60 19.22 16.70 -7.36
CA PRO A 60 18.50 17.18 -6.18
C PRO A 60 17.53 18.32 -6.54
N LEU A 61 16.53 18.00 -7.35
CA LEU A 61 15.53 18.91 -7.85
C LEU A 61 14.41 19.05 -6.80
N ARG A 62 14.20 20.27 -6.33
CA ARG A 62 13.21 20.56 -5.28
C ARG A 62 11.87 20.91 -5.88
N SER A 63 10.83 20.18 -5.51
CA SER A 63 9.43 20.52 -5.81
C SER A 63 8.71 20.82 -4.50
N GLY A 64 8.46 22.11 -4.23
CA GLY A 64 7.94 22.56 -2.94
C GLY A 64 8.87 22.18 -1.78
N TRP A 65 8.41 21.26 -0.93
CA TRP A 65 9.14 20.78 0.25
C TRP A 65 9.81 19.41 0.06
N TYR A 66 9.64 18.78 -1.11
CA TYR A 66 10.18 17.45 -1.40
C TYR A 66 11.45 17.56 -2.25
N ASP A 67 12.43 16.75 -1.87
CA ASP A 67 13.57 16.42 -2.72
C ASP A 67 13.14 15.25 -3.61
N LEU A 68 12.99 15.49 -4.91
CA LEU A 68 12.51 14.48 -5.86
C LEU A 68 13.45 13.26 -5.92
N SER A 69 14.73 13.45 -5.58
CA SER A 69 15.72 12.36 -5.54
C SER A 69 15.55 11.40 -4.35
N LYS A 70 14.66 11.72 -3.39
CA LYS A 70 14.44 10.94 -2.16
C LYS A 70 12.98 10.55 -1.94
N LEU A 71 12.16 10.64 -3.00
CA LEU A 71 10.72 10.47 -2.93
C LEU A 71 10.31 9.05 -2.50
N ASP A 72 11.10 8.06 -2.90
CA ASP A 72 11.00 6.65 -2.53
C ASP A 72 11.20 6.43 -1.02
N GLY A 73 12.23 7.06 -0.44
CA GLY A 73 12.56 6.97 0.97
C GLY A 73 11.51 7.61 1.88
N TYR A 74 10.89 8.73 1.46
CA TYR A 74 9.83 9.38 2.23
C TYR A 74 8.59 8.50 2.37
N GLN A 75 8.20 7.78 1.31
CA GLN A 75 7.02 6.91 1.30
C GLN A 75 7.17 5.71 2.24
N ILE A 76 8.38 5.13 2.33
CA ILE A 76 8.65 3.99 3.21
C ILE A 76 8.69 4.40 4.68
N LEU A 77 9.34 5.53 5.01
CA LEU A 77 9.53 5.96 6.39
C LEU A 77 8.23 6.32 7.12
N SER A 78 7.17 6.62 6.37
CA SER A 78 5.90 7.12 6.88
C SER A 78 4.75 6.12 6.73
N SER A 79 5.06 4.88 6.36
CA SER A 79 4.09 3.79 6.17
C SER A 79 3.77 3.04 7.46
N ASP A 80 2.50 3.04 7.85
CA ASP A 80 1.92 2.21 8.90
C ASP A 80 1.44 0.87 8.32
N TYR A 81 2.30 -0.14 8.43
CA TYR A 81 2.06 -1.52 7.98
C TYR A 81 1.77 -2.49 9.13
N ARG A 82 1.78 -2.03 10.40
CA ARG A 82 1.51 -2.83 11.60
C ARG A 82 0.61 -2.09 12.56
N LYS A 83 -0.65 -2.53 12.63
CA LYS A 83 -1.68 -1.89 13.44
C LYS A 83 -1.97 -2.74 14.69
N PHE A 84 -2.02 -2.08 15.84
CA PHE A 84 -2.34 -2.67 17.14
C PHE A 84 -3.57 -1.98 17.72
N ASP A 85 -4.74 -2.62 17.62
CA ASP A 85 -6.02 -2.08 18.10
C ASP A 85 -6.79 -3.08 18.97
N GLY A 86 -6.04 -3.81 19.82
CA GLY A 86 -6.53 -5.00 20.52
C GLY A 86 -6.41 -6.28 19.68
N THR A 87 -6.07 -6.15 18.40
CA THR A 87 -5.61 -7.23 17.52
C THR A 87 -4.36 -6.80 16.76
N LEU A 88 -3.55 -7.77 16.31
CA LEU A 88 -2.44 -7.51 15.41
C LEU A 88 -2.93 -7.62 13.96
N LYS A 89 -2.80 -6.52 13.20
CA LYS A 89 -3.11 -6.47 11.77
C LYS A 89 -1.87 -6.07 11.00
N MET A 90 -1.48 -6.87 10.02
CA MET A 90 -0.29 -6.65 9.21
C MET A 90 -0.59 -6.94 7.73
N THR A 91 -0.02 -6.12 6.85
CA THR A 91 0.05 -6.40 5.42
C THR A 91 1.49 -6.81 5.10
N LEU A 92 1.65 -7.99 4.50
CA LEU A 92 2.95 -8.59 4.22
C LEU A 92 3.09 -8.84 2.72
N ASN A 93 4.21 -8.40 2.17
CA ASN A 93 4.64 -8.83 0.85
C ASN A 93 5.58 -10.03 1.02
N THR A 94 5.24 -11.16 0.40
CA THR A 94 6.01 -12.40 0.54
C THR A 94 5.80 -13.32 -0.66
N ASP A 95 6.80 -14.17 -0.93
CA ASP A 95 6.68 -15.26 -1.90
C ASP A 95 5.84 -16.44 -1.35
N ALA A 96 5.48 -17.37 -2.26
CA ALA A 96 4.63 -18.51 -1.95
C ALA A 96 5.26 -19.50 -0.94
N ALA A 97 6.59 -19.65 -0.94
CA ALA A 97 7.28 -20.56 -0.05
C ALA A 97 7.21 -20.06 1.40
N LYS A 98 7.59 -18.79 1.62
CA LYS A 98 7.51 -18.13 2.93
C LYS A 98 6.08 -18.00 3.43
N LEU A 99 5.11 -17.82 2.53
CA LEU A 99 3.70 -17.83 2.90
C LEU A 99 3.26 -19.19 3.47
N GLY A 100 3.79 -20.28 2.90
CA GLY A 100 3.59 -21.63 3.43
C GLY A 100 4.18 -21.79 4.83
N GLU A 101 5.41 -21.34 5.04
CA GLU A 101 6.07 -21.36 6.36
C GLU A 101 5.29 -20.57 7.41
N LEU A 102 4.82 -19.36 7.04
CA LEU A 102 3.99 -18.52 7.91
C LEU A 102 2.67 -19.22 8.28
N LEU A 103 2.00 -19.84 7.30
CA LEU A 103 0.76 -20.57 7.54
C LEU A 103 0.96 -21.73 8.51
N LEU A 104 1.99 -22.54 8.31
CA LEU A 104 2.33 -23.66 9.21
C LEU A 104 2.60 -23.17 10.64
N PHE A 105 3.31 -22.05 10.77
CA PHE A 105 3.56 -21.43 12.08
C PHE A 105 2.25 -20.97 12.76
N LEU A 106 1.38 -20.28 12.02
CA LEU A 106 0.10 -19.78 12.52
C LEU A 106 -0.85 -20.94 12.89
N GLU A 107 -0.92 -21.98 12.07
CA GLU A 107 -1.70 -23.19 12.33
C GLU A 107 -1.21 -23.90 13.59
N LYS A 108 0.11 -24.04 13.78
CA LYS A 108 0.67 -24.63 15.00
C LYS A 108 0.29 -23.82 16.24
N MET A 109 0.37 -22.49 16.16
CA MET A 109 0.01 -21.62 17.30
C MET A 109 -1.49 -21.67 17.60
N GLU A 110 -2.34 -21.72 16.57
CA GLU A 110 -3.79 -21.86 16.71
C GLU A 110 -4.18 -23.24 17.27
N ALA A 111 -3.51 -24.32 16.84
CA ALA A 111 -3.72 -25.67 17.38
C ALA A 111 -3.37 -25.77 18.87
N THR A 112 -2.41 -24.97 19.34
CA THR A 112 -2.09 -24.85 20.78
C THR A 112 -3.05 -23.91 21.54
N GLY A 113 -4.07 -23.36 20.90
CA GLY A 113 -5.04 -22.44 21.49
C GLY A 113 -4.48 -21.06 21.85
N ARG A 114 -3.27 -20.72 21.38
CA ARG A 114 -2.58 -19.47 21.76
C ARG A 114 -3.07 -18.26 20.99
N ILE A 115 -3.51 -18.46 19.75
CA ILE A 115 -4.00 -17.39 18.88
C ILE A 115 -5.21 -17.87 18.08
N LEU A 116 -5.97 -16.90 17.57
CA LEU A 116 -6.81 -17.08 16.40
C LEU A 116 -6.29 -16.16 15.32
N TYR A 117 -6.28 -16.63 14.08
CA TYR A 117 -5.84 -15.80 12.96
C TYR A 117 -6.81 -15.85 11.78
N GLY A 118 -6.83 -14.76 11.03
CA GLY A 118 -7.43 -14.66 9.71
C GLY A 118 -6.38 -14.23 8.69
N LEU A 119 -6.50 -14.75 7.47
CA LEU A 119 -5.59 -14.43 6.37
C LEU A 119 -6.42 -14.12 5.13
N HIS A 120 -5.95 -13.14 4.36
CA HIS A 120 -6.41 -12.92 3.00
C HIS A 120 -5.21 -12.71 2.08
N ARG A 121 -5.20 -13.38 0.93
CA ARG A 121 -4.17 -13.22 -0.10
C ARG A 121 -4.70 -12.24 -1.15
N SER A 122 -3.88 -11.26 -1.49
CA SER A 122 -4.14 -10.30 -2.56
C SER A 122 -2.91 -10.21 -3.45
N ASP A 123 -3.10 -9.82 -4.70
CA ASP A 123 -2.03 -9.64 -5.68
C ASP A 123 -1.34 -8.28 -5.58
N ARG A 124 -1.97 -7.32 -4.87
CA ARG A 124 -1.45 -5.95 -4.72
C ARG A 124 -1.82 -5.33 -3.38
N ALA A 125 -1.02 -4.35 -2.96
CA ALA A 125 -1.30 -3.51 -1.80
C ALA A 125 -1.77 -2.13 -2.25
N ILE A 126 -2.63 -1.51 -1.45
CA ILE A 126 -3.07 -0.13 -1.61
C ILE A 126 -2.41 0.70 -0.51
N LEU A 127 -1.82 1.81 -0.91
CA LEU A 127 -1.26 2.81 -0.01
C LEU A 127 -2.12 4.06 -0.05
N THR A 128 -2.62 4.46 1.12
CA THR A 128 -3.44 5.66 1.27
C THR A 128 -2.67 6.70 2.08
N CYS A 129 -2.34 7.83 1.46
CA CYS A 129 -1.63 8.92 2.12
C CYS A 129 -2.62 9.93 2.73
N MET A 130 -2.49 10.20 4.03
CA MET A 130 -3.11 11.36 4.67
C MET A 130 -2.12 12.53 4.73
N LEU A 131 -2.39 13.56 3.93
CA LEU A 131 -1.59 14.78 3.85
C LEU A 131 -2.21 15.89 4.72
N HIS A 132 -1.39 16.54 5.54
CA HIS A 132 -1.77 17.77 6.23
C HIS A 132 -1.24 18.99 5.44
N SER A 133 -2.12 19.85 4.93
CA SER A 133 -1.78 20.97 4.03
C SER A 133 -0.78 22.00 4.58
N LYS A 134 -0.44 21.94 5.87
CA LYS A 134 0.48 22.86 6.56
C LYS A 134 1.61 22.15 7.32
N SER A 135 1.85 20.86 7.10
CA SER A 135 2.92 20.14 7.81
C SER A 135 3.59 19.09 6.92
N ARG A 136 4.87 18.80 7.19
CA ARG A 136 5.62 17.69 6.58
C ARG A 136 5.20 16.30 7.10
N ARG A 137 4.16 16.22 7.93
CA ARG A 137 3.68 14.94 8.46
C ARG A 137 2.70 14.32 7.49
N GLU A 138 3.16 13.24 6.89
CA GLU A 138 2.34 12.32 6.12
C GLU A 138 2.20 11.04 6.93
N VAL A 139 1.04 10.41 6.86
CA VAL A 139 0.85 9.04 7.33
C VAL A 139 0.34 8.23 6.16
N HIS A 140 1.06 7.18 5.81
CA HIS A 140 0.70 6.28 4.73
C HIS A 140 0.12 5.01 5.34
N PHE A 141 -1.15 4.73 5.07
CA PHE A 141 -1.79 3.49 5.51
C PHE A 141 -1.63 2.45 4.43
N VAL A 142 -1.11 1.28 4.81
CA VAL A 142 -1.02 0.13 3.92
C VAL A 142 -2.13 -0.87 4.25
N ASP A 143 -2.84 -1.32 3.21
CA ASP A 143 -3.78 -2.45 3.24
C ASP A 143 -3.67 -3.27 1.95
N ALA A 144 -4.14 -4.51 1.95
CA ALA A 144 -4.27 -5.30 0.73
C ALA A 144 -5.47 -4.84 -0.11
N ALA A 145 -5.39 -5.00 -1.44
CA ALA A 145 -6.48 -4.64 -2.32
C ALA A 145 -7.72 -5.54 -2.17
N ASP A 146 -8.83 -5.11 -2.78
CA ASP A 146 -10.07 -5.89 -2.90
C ASP A 146 -10.69 -6.32 -1.56
N GLY A 147 -10.41 -5.56 -0.49
CA GLY A 147 -11.03 -5.72 0.82
C GLY A 147 -10.09 -6.20 1.93
N GLY A 148 -8.85 -6.54 1.62
CA GLY A 148 -7.73 -6.67 2.57
C GLY A 148 -8.10 -7.18 3.97
N TYR A 149 -7.91 -6.35 5.00
CA TYR A 149 -8.23 -6.70 6.39
C TYR A 149 -9.67 -7.15 6.62
N ALA A 150 -10.64 -6.61 5.87
CA ALA A 150 -12.04 -7.01 6.02
C ALA A 150 -12.27 -8.47 5.60
N LEU A 151 -11.61 -8.93 4.54
CA LEU A 151 -11.67 -10.32 4.10
C LEU A 151 -10.90 -11.26 5.03
N ALA A 152 -9.73 -10.85 5.51
CA ALA A 152 -8.99 -11.61 6.53
C ALA A 152 -9.84 -11.77 7.82
N GLY A 153 -10.56 -10.71 8.20
CA GLY A 153 -11.48 -10.70 9.34
C GLY A 153 -12.65 -11.69 9.22
N LYS A 154 -13.10 -12.04 8.00
CA LYS A 154 -14.16 -13.06 7.82
C LYS A 154 -13.72 -14.43 8.33
N MET A 155 -12.49 -14.84 7.98
CA MET A 155 -11.91 -16.10 8.46
C MET A 155 -11.78 -16.08 9.98
N LEU A 156 -11.24 -15.01 10.55
CA LEU A 156 -11.09 -14.86 12.01
C LEU A 156 -12.44 -14.96 12.74
N LYS A 157 -13.47 -14.26 12.25
CA LYS A 157 -14.82 -14.29 12.83
C LYS A 157 -15.44 -15.69 12.77
N ARG A 158 -15.30 -16.40 11.64
CA ARG A 158 -15.79 -17.78 11.51
C ARG A 158 -15.14 -18.70 12.55
N LYS A 159 -13.83 -18.61 12.73
CA LYS A 159 -13.12 -19.42 13.73
C LYS A 159 -13.56 -19.08 15.16
N LYS A 160 -13.73 -17.80 15.46
CA LYS A 160 -14.23 -17.35 16.76
C LYS A 160 -15.64 -17.88 17.05
N GLN A 161 -16.54 -17.84 16.07
CA GLN A 161 -17.89 -18.41 16.19
C GLN A 161 -17.87 -19.92 16.45
N ASN A 162 -16.98 -20.67 15.78
CA ASN A 162 -16.83 -22.10 15.99
C ASN A 162 -16.33 -22.46 17.40
N LEU A 163 -15.55 -21.58 18.04
CA LEU A 163 -15.12 -21.74 19.43
C LEU A 163 -16.21 -21.36 20.44
N GLU A 164 -17.03 -20.34 20.11
CA GLU A 164 -18.10 -19.85 20.99
C GLU A 164 -19.39 -20.69 20.88
N SER A 165 -19.56 -21.47 19.80
CA SER A 165 -20.70 -22.38 19.65
C SER A 165 -20.53 -23.63 20.53
N PRO A 166 -21.46 -23.91 21.47
CA PRO A 166 -21.41 -25.12 22.31
C PRO A 166 -21.68 -26.42 21.53
N PHE A 167 -22.00 -26.34 20.23
CA PHE A 167 -22.19 -27.49 19.35
C PHE A 167 -21.39 -27.30 18.04
N PRO A 168 -20.59 -28.28 17.60
CA PRO A 168 -19.85 -28.20 16.34
C PRO A 168 -20.85 -28.20 15.17
N ALA A 169 -20.60 -27.34 14.17
CA ALA A 169 -21.35 -27.33 12.92
C ALA A 169 -21.13 -28.67 12.20
N THR A 170 -22.20 -29.46 12.10
CA THR A 170 -22.31 -30.72 11.34
C THR A 170 -22.19 -30.52 9.84
#